data_AF-A0A370K179-F1
#
_entry.id   AF-A0A370K179-F1
#
_cell.length_a   1.000
_cell.length_b   1.000
_cell.length_c   1.000
_cell.angle_alpha   90.00
_cell.angle_beta   90.00
_cell.angle_gamma   90.00
#
_symmetry.space_group_name_H-M   'P 1'
#
loop_
_entity.id
_entity.type
_entity.pdbx_description
1 polymer ?
#
loop_
_entity_poly.entity_id
_entity_poly.type
_entity_poly.pdbx_seq_one_letter_code
_entity_poly.pdbx_strand_id
1 'polypeptide(L)'
;MKKSGFTLIELLIVIAIIGILAAVLVPNLLNARRTAQIRAVQAYAQNVYKAANAYLAENITATTVPTNCLASYAAGSYGAGTAPLGLSTCSVSVTADGRASVTYGSSTLGIPDTTIQ
;
A
#
# COMPACT_ATOMS: atom_id res chain seq x y z
N MET A 1 -48.47 -29.60 -7.62
CA MET A 1 -47.00 -29.53 -7.50
C MET A 1 -46.65 -29.34 -6.03
N LYS A 2 -46.00 -30.32 -5.37
CA LYS A 2 -45.61 -30.18 -3.95
C LYS A 2 -44.39 -29.25 -3.89
N LYS A 3 -44.53 -28.10 -3.22
CA LYS A 3 -43.39 -27.25 -2.87
C LYS A 3 -42.62 -27.94 -1.75
N SER A 4 -41.39 -28.35 -2.01
CA SER A 4 -40.44 -28.70 -0.93
C SER A 4 -40.06 -27.40 -0.22
N GLY A 5 -40.46 -27.27 1.04
CA GLY A 5 -40.07 -26.15 1.90
C GLY A 5 -38.75 -26.45 2.59
N PHE A 6 -37.86 -25.47 2.65
CA PHE A 6 -36.66 -25.49 3.48
C PHE A 6 -37.07 -25.56 4.95
N THR A 7 -36.49 -26.46 5.74
CA THR A 7 -36.84 -26.55 7.17
C THR A 7 -36.16 -25.43 7.95
N LEU A 8 -36.83 -24.93 8.99
CA LEU A 8 -36.24 -23.93 9.89
C LEU A 8 -34.96 -24.44 10.57
N ILE A 9 -34.88 -25.75 10.83
CA ILE A 9 -33.70 -26.37 11.43
C ILE A 9 -32.53 -26.43 10.46
N GLU A 10 -32.77 -26.70 9.16
CA GLU A 10 -31.73 -26.62 8.13
C GLU A 10 -31.15 -25.22 8.03
N LEU A 11 -32.00 -24.19 8.09
CA LEU A 11 -31.51 -22.82 8.05
C LEU A 11 -30.71 -22.46 9.31
N LEU A 12 -31.13 -22.94 10.49
CA LEU A 12 -30.47 -22.71 11.76
C LEU A 12 -29.06 -23.33 11.83
N ILE A 13 -28.88 -24.57 11.37
CA ILE A 13 -27.55 -25.20 11.39
C ILE A 13 -26.58 -24.52 10.42
N VAL A 14 -27.08 -24.03 9.28
CA VAL A 14 -26.25 -23.37 8.25
C VAL A 14 -25.69 -22.06 8.79
N ILE A 15 -26.53 -21.21 9.40
CA ILE A 15 -26.04 -19.97 10.00
C ILE A 15 -25.12 -20.23 11.20
N ALA A 16 -25.33 -21.32 11.94
CA ALA A 16 -24.45 -21.71 13.04
C ALA A 16 -23.04 -22.06 12.54
N ILE A 17 -22.94 -22.86 11.47
CA ILE A 17 -21.64 -23.23 10.87
C ILE A 17 -20.96 -22.00 10.24
N ILE A 18 -21.70 -21.17 9.49
CA ILE A 18 -21.16 -19.92 8.92
C ILE A 18 -20.66 -19.00 10.05
N GLY A 19 -21.36 -18.92 11.17
CA GLY A 19 -20.96 -18.14 12.34
C GLY A 19 -19.63 -18.60 12.93
N ILE A 20 -19.42 -19.91 13.08
CA ILE A 20 -18.16 -20.48 13.59
C ILE A 20 -17.01 -20.18 12.61
N LEU A 21 -17.22 -20.39 11.31
CA LEU A 21 -16.20 -20.13 10.30
C LEU A 21 -15.84 -18.64 10.23
N ALA A 22 -16.84 -17.76 10.26
CA ALA A 22 -16.64 -16.31 10.22
C ALA A 22 -15.86 -15.81 11.45
N ALA A 23 -16.14 -16.35 12.65
CA ALA A 23 -15.47 -15.96 13.88
C ALA A 23 -13.94 -16.18 13.82
N VAL A 24 -13.49 -17.27 13.21
CA VAL A 24 -12.06 -17.58 13.07
C VAL A 24 -11.45 -16.85 11.87
N LEU A 25 -12.20 -16.69 10.78
CA LEU A 25 -11.67 -16.15 9.52
C LEU A 25 -11.48 -14.63 9.54
N VAL A 26 -12.42 -13.88 10.12
CA VAL A 26 -12.41 -12.41 10.13
C VAL A 26 -11.13 -11.82 10.73
N PRO A 27 -10.64 -12.21 11.92
CA PRO A 27 -9.43 -11.62 12.49
C PRO A 27 -8.19 -11.89 11.63
N ASN A 28 -8.07 -13.10 11.07
CA ASN A 28 -6.96 -13.46 10.19
C ASN A 28 -6.97 -12.62 8.90
N LEU A 29 -8.15 -12.45 8.30
CA LEU A 29 -8.31 -11.64 7.09
C LEU A 29 -7.93 -10.16 7.33
N LEU A 30 -8.33 -9.59 8.47
CA LEU A 30 -7.98 -8.21 8.82
C LEU A 30 -6.46 -8.02 8.96
N ASN A 31 -5.78 -8.96 9.63
CA ASN A 31 -4.31 -8.94 9.76
C ASN A 31 -3.59 -9.12 8.42
N ALA A 32 -4.08 -10.02 7.57
CA ALA A 32 -3.55 -10.23 6.22
C ALA A 32 -3.68 -8.96 5.37
N ARG A 33 -4.84 -8.31 5.39
CA ARG A 33 -5.08 -7.03 4.69
C ARG A 33 -4.14 -5.93 5.18
N ARG A 34 -3.99 -5.78 6.50
CA ARG A 34 -3.08 -4.78 7.08
C ARG A 34 -1.63 -5.03 6.65
N THR A 35 -1.19 -6.29 6.69
CA THR A 35 0.16 -6.67 6.24
C THR A 35 0.37 -6.37 4.77
N ALA A 36 -0.61 -6.70 3.92
CA ALA A 36 -0.56 -6.40 2.49
C ALA A 36 -0.45 -4.89 2.22
N GLN A 37 -1.19 -4.06 2.96
CA GLN A 37 -1.11 -2.60 2.86
C GLN A 37 0.26 -2.06 3.27
N ILE A 38 0.85 -2.57 4.36
CA ILE A 38 2.22 -2.18 4.78
C ILE A 38 3.22 -2.51 3.67
N ARG A 39 3.14 -3.72 3.10
CA ARG A 39 4.01 -4.13 1.98
C ARG A 39 3.81 -3.27 0.74
N ALA A 40 2.57 -2.91 0.43
CA ALA A 40 2.26 -2.03 -0.70
C ALA A 40 2.89 -0.65 -0.52
N VAL A 41 2.79 -0.05 0.67
CA VAL A 41 3.42 1.24 0.99
C VAL A 41 4.94 1.17 0.85
N GLN A 42 5.57 0.14 1.41
CA GLN A 42 7.02 -0.07 1.29
C GLN A 42 7.46 -0.25 -0.17
N ALA A 43 6.72 -1.06 -0.94
CA ALA A 43 7.01 -1.28 -2.35
C ALA A 43 6.84 -0.01 -3.19
N TYR A 44 5.81 0.78 -2.91
CA TYR A 44 5.60 2.07 -3.57
C TYR A 44 6.76 3.04 -3.31
N ALA A 45 7.20 3.19 -2.06
CA ALA A 45 8.35 4.03 -1.73
C ALA A 45 9.64 3.59 -2.45
N GLN A 46 9.87 2.28 -2.57
CA GLN A 46 10.98 1.73 -3.35
C GLN A 46 10.86 2.04 -4.85
N ASN A 47 9.66 2.01 -5.40
CA ASN A 47 9.43 2.37 -6.81
C ASN A 47 9.63 3.87 -7.04
N VAL A 48 9.20 4.72 -6.10
CA VAL A 48 9.47 6.17 -6.11
C VAL A 48 10.97 6.43 -6.10
N TYR A 49 11.72 5.77 -5.21
CA TYR A 49 13.17 5.89 -5.12
C TYR A 49 13.85 5.50 -6.44
N LYS A 50 13.44 4.37 -7.03
CA LYS A 50 13.96 3.92 -8.34
C LYS A 50 13.64 4.90 -9.45
N ALA A 51 12.41 5.41 -9.52
CA ALA A 51 11.99 6.36 -10.54
C ALA A 51 12.75 7.68 -10.44
N ALA A 52 12.91 8.20 -9.21
CA ALA A 52 13.66 9.42 -8.94
C ALA A 52 15.14 9.27 -9.32
N ASN A 53 15.78 8.16 -8.92
CA ASN A 53 17.18 7.91 -9.27
C ASN A 53 17.38 7.64 -10.76
N ALA A 54 16.45 6.98 -11.44
CA ALA A 54 16.52 6.78 -12.88
C ALA A 54 16.51 8.12 -13.62
N TYR A 55 15.62 9.04 -13.21
CA TYR A 55 15.57 10.38 -13.77
C TYR A 55 16.88 11.17 -13.57
N LEU A 56 17.43 11.14 -12.35
CA LEU A 56 18.70 11.80 -12.02
C LEU A 56 19.89 11.17 -12.76
N ALA A 57 19.88 9.86 -12.97
CA ALA A 57 20.93 9.15 -13.72
C ALA A 57 20.90 9.49 -15.22
N GLU A 58 19.71 9.68 -15.80
CA GLU A 58 19.56 10.12 -17.19
C GLU A 58 19.90 11.61 -17.36
N ASN A 59 19.55 12.44 -16.37
CA ASN A 59 19.72 13.89 -16.43
C ASN A 59 20.81 14.34 -15.46
N ILE A 60 22.08 14.22 -15.87
CA ILE A 60 23.25 14.54 -15.02
C ILE A 60 23.24 15.98 -14.47
N THR A 61 22.58 16.92 -15.14
CA THR A 61 22.43 18.32 -14.69
C THR A 61 21.21 18.56 -13.81
N ALA A 62 20.30 17.59 -13.67
CA ALA A 62 19.11 17.74 -12.86
C ALA A 62 19.47 17.67 -11.36
N THR A 63 19.22 18.77 -10.65
CA THR A 63 19.40 18.87 -9.20
C THR A 63 18.09 18.79 -8.43
N THR A 64 16.97 18.66 -9.15
CA THR A 64 15.63 18.67 -8.57
C THR A 64 14.79 17.54 -9.15
N VAL A 65 13.94 16.99 -8.29
CA VAL A 65 12.89 16.04 -8.64
C VAL A 65 11.59 16.51 -7.99
N PRO A 66 10.42 16.07 -8.48
CA PRO A 66 9.16 16.30 -7.78
C PRO A 66 9.27 15.80 -6.34
N THR A 67 8.78 16.59 -5.39
CA THR A 67 9.02 16.37 -3.96
C THR A 67 7.89 15.65 -3.26
N ASN A 68 6.72 15.53 -3.89
CA ASN A 68 5.53 14.91 -3.32
C ASN A 68 5.24 13.60 -4.05
N CYS A 69 4.98 12.54 -3.28
CA CYS A 69 4.59 11.23 -3.80
C CYS A 69 3.32 10.66 -3.15
N LEU A 70 2.49 11.48 -2.49
CA LEU A 70 1.32 11.02 -1.72
C LEU A 70 0.16 10.48 -2.56
N ALA A 71 -0.01 10.97 -3.79
CA ALA A 71 -1.07 10.51 -4.69
C ALA A 71 -0.50 9.67 -5.84
N SER A 72 0.61 10.13 -6.40
CA SER A 72 1.36 9.49 -7.47
C SER A 72 2.73 10.11 -7.54
N TYR A 73 3.66 9.45 -8.21
CA TYR A 73 4.98 9.99 -8.47
C TYR A 73 5.39 9.80 -9.91
N ALA A 74 5.91 10.87 -10.53
CA ALA A 74 6.54 10.83 -11.84
C ALA A 74 7.68 11.85 -11.88
N ALA A 75 8.83 11.46 -12.42
CA ALA A 75 9.98 12.31 -12.71
C ALA A 75 10.39 12.05 -14.16
N GLY A 76 10.11 13.00 -15.06
CA GLY A 76 10.22 12.78 -16.50
C GLY A 76 9.34 11.60 -16.95
N SER A 77 9.92 10.65 -17.66
CA SER A 77 9.24 9.43 -18.14
C SER A 77 9.17 8.31 -17.09
N TYR A 78 9.81 8.47 -15.94
CA TYR A 78 9.84 7.48 -14.87
C TYR A 78 8.73 7.74 -13.86
N GLY A 79 7.98 6.73 -13.47
CA GLY A 79 6.91 6.88 -12.48
C GLY A 79 6.73 5.66 -11.59
N ALA A 80 6.10 5.88 -10.44
CA ALA A 80 5.79 4.84 -9.45
C ALA A 80 4.32 4.40 -9.47
N GLY A 81 3.52 4.93 -10.40
CA GLY A 81 2.08 4.71 -10.44
C GLY A 81 1.33 5.45 -9.34
N THR A 82 0.13 4.99 -9.02
CA THR A 82 -0.72 5.55 -7.96
C THR A 82 -0.29 5.04 -6.59
N ALA A 83 -0.25 5.94 -5.61
CA ALA A 83 0.05 5.60 -4.24
C ALA A 83 -0.99 4.64 -3.64
N PRO A 84 -0.56 3.65 -2.84
CA PRO A 84 -1.48 2.75 -2.16
C PRO A 84 -2.23 3.45 -1.02
N LEU A 85 -3.42 2.96 -0.71
CA LEU A 85 -4.21 3.43 0.42
C LEU A 85 -3.44 3.21 1.74
N GLY A 86 -3.55 4.19 2.63
CA GLY A 86 -2.88 4.17 3.93
C GLY A 86 -1.52 4.88 3.94
N LEU A 87 -0.99 5.33 2.81
CA LEU A 87 0.17 6.23 2.80
C LEU A 87 -0.24 7.58 3.43
N SER A 88 0.49 8.04 4.45
CA SER A 88 0.20 9.31 5.16
C SER A 88 1.26 10.38 4.89
N THR A 89 2.52 9.97 4.77
CA THR A 89 3.63 10.85 4.42
C THR A 89 4.37 10.23 3.24
N CYS A 90 4.76 11.06 2.28
CA CYS A 90 5.60 10.67 1.16
C CYS A 90 6.23 11.91 0.56
N SER A 91 7.53 12.07 0.78
CA SER A 91 8.34 13.14 0.19
C SER A 91 9.61 12.60 -0.44
N VAL A 92 10.07 13.32 -1.46
CA VAL A 92 11.32 13.01 -2.17
C VAL A 92 12.21 14.24 -2.14
N SER A 93 13.50 14.02 -1.87
CA SER A 93 14.54 15.03 -1.90
C SER A 93 15.76 14.49 -2.65
N VAL A 94 16.68 15.38 -3.02
CA VAL A 94 17.97 15.00 -3.60
C VAL A 94 19.04 15.33 -2.56
N THR A 95 19.86 14.33 -2.21
CA THR A 95 21.00 14.49 -1.29
C THR A 95 22.12 15.27 -1.97
N ALA A 96 23.05 15.84 -1.20
CA ALA A 96 24.23 16.54 -1.72
C ALA A 96 25.06 15.69 -2.72
N ASP A 97 25.01 14.37 -2.58
CA ASP A 97 25.67 13.40 -3.48
C ASP A 97 24.94 13.17 -4.82
N GLY A 98 23.87 13.93 -5.11
CA GLY A 98 23.09 13.82 -6.34
C GLY A 98 22.16 12.60 -6.41
N ARG A 99 21.90 11.94 -5.27
CA ARG A 99 21.04 10.76 -5.17
C ARG A 99 19.67 11.13 -4.62
N ALA A 100 18.62 10.47 -5.10
CA ALA A 100 17.28 10.65 -4.55
C ALA A 100 17.18 10.05 -3.13
N SER A 101 16.45 10.71 -2.25
CA SER A 101 16.11 10.27 -0.90
C SER A 101 14.60 10.33 -0.76
N VAL A 102 13.96 9.25 -0.31
CA VAL A 102 12.49 9.15 -0.20
C VAL A 102 12.11 8.91 1.25
N THR A 103 11.32 9.82 1.81
CA THR A 103 10.78 9.71 3.18
C THR A 103 9.30 9.35 3.10
N TYR A 104 8.91 8.25 3.74
CA TYR A 104 7.54 7.74 3.68
C TYR A 104 7.06 7.21 5.04
N GLY A 105 5.75 7.24 5.26
CA GLY A 105 5.15 6.82 6.53
C GLY A 105 3.64 6.68 6.46
N SER A 106 3.08 6.04 7.50
CA SER A 106 1.65 5.79 7.63
C SER A 106 1.22 5.83 9.09
N SER A 107 0.46 6.86 9.45
CA SER A 107 -0.14 6.99 10.79
C SER A 107 -1.23 5.94 11.03
N THR A 108 -1.94 5.53 9.98
CA THR A 108 -3.04 4.55 10.06
C THR A 108 -2.54 3.10 10.14
N LEU A 109 -1.40 2.79 9.53
CA LEU A 109 -0.82 1.45 9.53
C LEU A 109 0.23 1.26 10.64
N GLY A 110 0.68 2.35 11.28
CA GLY A 110 1.72 2.35 12.30
C GLY A 110 3.13 2.27 11.70
N ILE A 111 3.32 2.79 10.49
CA ILE A 111 4.63 2.89 9.83
C ILE A 111 5.23 4.25 10.22
N PRO A 112 6.33 4.30 10.98
CA PRO A 112 7.01 5.56 11.28
C PRO A 112 7.60 6.17 10.01
N ASP A 113 7.82 7.48 10.04
CA ASP A 113 8.43 8.18 8.91
C ASP A 113 9.86 7.65 8.70
N THR A 114 10.05 6.97 7.57
CA THR A 114 11.26 6.20 7.26
C THR A 114 11.86 6.73 5.97
N THR A 115 13.18 6.95 5.96
CA THR A 115 13.89 7.49 4.79
C THR A 115 14.70 6.39 4.09
N ILE A 116 14.58 6.32 2.76
CA ILE A 116 15.35 5.46 1.86
C ILE A 116 16.36 6.35 1.13
N GLN A 117 17.64 5.94 1.10
CA GLN A 117 18.73 6.62 0.39
C GLN A 117 19.46 5.69 -0.58
#